data_AF-A0AAJ0CXN2-F1
#
_entry.id   AF-A0AAJ0CXN2-F1
#
_cell.length_a   1.000
_cell.length_b   1.000
_cell.length_c   1.000
_cell.angle_alpha   90.00
_cell.angle_beta   90.00
_cell.angle_gamma   90.00
#
_symmetry.space_group_name_H-M   'P 1'
#
loop_
_entity.id
_entity.type
_entity.pdbx_description
1 polymer ?
#
loop_
_entity_poly.entity_id
_entity_poly.type
_entity_poly.pdbx_seq_one_letter_code
_entity_poly.pdbx_strand_id
1 'polypeptide(L)'
;MSGFAAYDGQKSMYEVHKFMGLGKPEMDYFITQVGMAAASFGVAKDDITAVANALNMTFNMACSPPATVIKSQGDQLQAICIDQSSCLKAQNAKCDSYAAVVKPSNATSTMSMSMTGTMTGTMTGSMSATGSMMPTNSNGMPASSTSGAAPTATANAAAANGYGFAAAAAGLAAFLL
;
A
#
# COMPACT_ATOMS: atom_id res chain seq x y z
N MET A 1 32.62 2.58 6.34
CA MET A 1 31.62 3.16 7.27
C MET A 1 30.92 2.00 7.93
N SER A 2 30.74 2.00 9.26
CA SER A 2 29.80 1.05 9.87
C SER A 2 28.40 1.40 9.36
N GLY A 3 27.67 0.42 8.82
CA GLY A 3 26.31 0.62 8.34
C GLY A 3 25.34 1.06 9.44
N PHE A 4 24.06 1.20 9.08
CA PHE A 4 23.01 1.47 10.06
C PHE A 4 22.88 0.33 11.08
N ALA A 5 22.46 0.65 12.30
CA ALA A 5 22.10 -0.37 13.29
C ALA A 5 21.00 -1.28 12.74
N ALA A 6 20.97 -2.54 13.18
CA ALA A 6 19.90 -3.45 12.82
C ALA A 6 18.56 -2.90 13.32
N TYR A 7 17.52 -3.00 12.49
CA TYR A 7 16.17 -2.62 12.88
C TYR A 7 15.72 -3.41 14.11
N ASP A 8 15.30 -2.69 15.15
CA ASP A 8 14.92 -3.19 16.47
C ASP A 8 13.43 -2.99 16.76
N GLY A 9 12.67 -2.47 15.79
CA GLY A 9 11.23 -2.28 15.90
C GLY A 9 10.42 -3.58 15.73
N GLN A 10 9.12 -3.41 15.44
CA GLN A 10 8.19 -4.53 15.31
C GLN A 10 8.55 -5.43 14.11
N LYS A 11 8.69 -6.72 14.37
CA LYS A 11 9.26 -7.66 13.40
C LYS A 11 8.36 -7.96 12.20
N SER A 12 7.05 -7.88 12.41
CA SER A 12 6.02 -8.19 11.42
C SER A 12 5.49 -6.90 10.81
N MET A 13 5.81 -6.67 9.53
CA MET A 13 5.28 -5.52 8.80
C MET A 13 3.78 -5.64 8.57
N TYR A 14 3.23 -6.86 8.55
CA TYR A 14 1.79 -7.06 8.55
C TYR A 14 1.15 -6.52 9.83
N GLU A 15 1.68 -6.86 11.01
CA GLU A 15 1.06 -6.49 12.29
C GLU A 15 0.95 -4.97 12.48
N VAL A 16 1.94 -4.22 12.00
CA VAL A 16 1.95 -2.75 12.11
C VAL A 16 1.11 -2.04 11.05
N HIS A 17 0.93 -2.62 9.85
CA HIS A 17 0.22 -1.95 8.74
C HIS A 17 -1.19 -2.51 8.49
N LYS A 18 -1.60 -3.63 9.11
CA LYS A 18 -2.90 -4.28 8.82
C LYS A 18 -4.12 -3.40 9.02
N PHE A 19 -4.03 -2.39 9.89
CA PHE A 19 -5.14 -1.46 10.17
C PHE A 19 -5.30 -0.37 9.11
N MET A 20 -4.34 -0.24 8.18
CA MET A 20 -4.43 0.70 7.08
C MET A 20 -5.26 0.15 5.91
N GLY A 21 -5.49 -1.16 5.87
CA GLY A 21 -6.29 -1.81 4.82
C GLY A 21 -5.76 -1.56 3.40
N LEU A 22 -4.43 -1.55 3.25
CA LEU A 22 -3.76 -1.16 2.00
C LEU A 22 -3.97 -2.20 0.89
N GLY A 23 -4.23 -1.68 -0.30
CA GLY A 23 -4.31 -2.44 -1.53
C GLY A 23 -3.13 -2.18 -2.46
N LYS A 24 -3.26 -2.72 -3.67
CA LYS A 24 -2.23 -2.62 -4.71
C LYS A 24 -1.93 -1.18 -5.15
N PRO A 25 -2.92 -0.30 -5.36
CA PRO A 25 -2.64 1.08 -5.78
C PRO A 25 -1.83 1.86 -4.74
N GLU A 26 -2.14 1.72 -3.46
CA GLU A 26 -1.44 2.45 -2.39
C GLU A 26 0.00 1.97 -2.24
N MET A 27 0.22 0.65 -2.33
CA MET A 27 1.56 0.07 -2.28
C MET A 27 2.40 0.41 -3.53
N ASP A 28 1.81 0.37 -4.73
CA ASP A 28 2.49 0.75 -5.96
C ASP A 28 2.89 2.23 -5.93
N TYR A 29 2.01 3.10 -5.42
CA TYR A 29 2.32 4.51 -5.21
C TYR A 29 3.48 4.68 -4.22
N PHE A 30 3.43 4.03 -3.06
CA PHE A 30 4.52 4.07 -2.07
C PHE A 30 5.86 3.65 -2.67
N ILE A 31 5.91 2.53 -3.40
CA ILE A 31 7.15 2.03 -4.03
C ILE A 31 7.65 3.02 -5.08
N THR A 32 6.75 3.63 -5.85
CA THR A 32 7.10 4.68 -6.82
C THR A 32 7.72 5.89 -6.13
N GLN A 33 7.14 6.36 -5.01
CA GLN A 33 7.68 7.47 -4.24
C GLN A 33 9.07 7.16 -3.66
N VAL A 34 9.30 5.93 -3.17
CA VAL A 34 10.63 5.49 -2.71
C VAL A 34 11.64 5.55 -3.85
N GLY A 35 11.29 5.05 -5.03
CA GLY A 35 12.17 5.09 -6.21
C GLY A 35 12.50 6.51 -6.67
N MET A 36 11.50 7.41 -6.71
CA MET A 36 11.71 8.81 -7.06
C MET A 36 12.57 9.55 -6.02
N ALA A 37 12.38 9.26 -4.73
CA ALA A 37 13.23 9.81 -3.68
C ALA A 37 14.68 9.35 -3.85
N ALA A 38 14.93 8.05 -4.05
CA ALA A 38 16.28 7.53 -4.29
C ALA A 38 16.92 8.15 -5.55
N ALA A 39 16.17 8.31 -6.64
CA ALA A 39 16.64 8.97 -7.85
C ALA A 39 17.06 10.43 -7.59
N SER A 40 16.34 11.16 -6.73
CA SER A 40 16.68 12.55 -6.39
C SER A 40 18.01 12.69 -5.64
N PHE A 41 18.46 11.64 -4.95
CA PHE A 41 19.76 11.56 -4.30
C PHE A 41 20.86 10.99 -5.20
N GLY A 42 20.56 10.70 -6.48
CA GLY A 42 21.54 10.19 -7.45
C GLY A 42 21.82 8.69 -7.37
N VAL A 43 20.95 7.90 -6.72
CA VAL A 43 21.06 6.43 -6.71
C VAL A 43 20.91 5.88 -8.13
N ALA A 44 21.69 4.86 -8.48
CA ALA A 44 21.66 4.26 -9.81
C ALA A 44 20.29 3.59 -10.10
N LYS A 45 19.86 3.62 -11.36
CA LYS A 45 18.56 3.05 -11.76
C LYS A 45 18.45 1.55 -11.46
N ASP A 46 19.55 0.82 -11.60
CA ASP A 46 19.57 -0.62 -11.35
C ASP A 46 19.36 -0.93 -9.87
N ASP A 47 19.96 -0.14 -8.97
CA ASP A 47 19.77 -0.25 -7.52
C ASP A 47 18.33 0.12 -7.13
N ILE A 48 17.76 1.17 -7.72
CA ILE A 48 16.36 1.55 -7.51
C ILE A 48 15.42 0.40 -7.92
N THR A 49 15.71 -0.23 -9.06
CA THR A 49 14.93 -1.36 -9.57
C THR A 49 15.07 -2.58 -8.66
N ALA A 50 16.27 -2.88 -8.17
CA ALA A 50 16.51 -3.95 -7.22
C ALA A 50 15.71 -3.75 -5.92
N VAL A 51 15.72 -2.54 -5.36
CA VAL A 51 14.94 -2.19 -4.17
C VAL A 51 13.44 -2.28 -4.45
N ALA A 52 12.96 -1.75 -5.57
CA ALA A 52 11.54 -1.83 -5.95
C ALA A 52 11.06 -3.28 -6.08
N ASN A 53 11.87 -4.16 -6.66
CA ASN A 53 11.58 -5.59 -6.75
C ASN A 53 11.53 -6.24 -5.36
N ALA A 54 12.48 -5.94 -4.48
CA ALA A 54 12.47 -6.44 -3.11
C ALA A 54 11.20 -5.99 -2.36
N LEU A 55 10.84 -4.70 -2.44
CA LEU A 55 9.61 -4.18 -1.83
C LEU A 55 8.36 -4.88 -2.37
N ASN A 56 8.30 -5.10 -3.69
CA ASN A 56 7.18 -5.79 -4.31
C ASN A 56 7.05 -7.23 -3.82
N MET A 57 8.14 -8.00 -3.86
CA MET A 57 8.14 -9.41 -3.49
C MET A 57 7.89 -9.65 -2.00
N THR A 58 8.37 -8.75 -1.14
CA THR A 58 8.26 -8.90 0.32
C THR A 58 6.94 -8.36 0.86
N PHE A 59 6.49 -7.19 0.39
CA PHE A 59 5.39 -6.45 1.02
C PHE A 59 4.15 -6.31 0.13
N ASN A 60 4.28 -6.35 -1.19
CA ASN A 60 3.21 -6.04 -2.15
C ASN A 60 2.50 -7.29 -2.73
N MET A 61 2.56 -8.42 -2.01
CA MET A 61 1.93 -9.68 -2.41
C MET A 61 0.98 -10.15 -1.31
N ALA A 62 -0.29 -10.33 -1.64
CA ALA A 62 -1.28 -10.80 -0.69
C ALA A 62 -1.02 -12.26 -0.31
N CYS A 63 -1.31 -12.56 0.96
CA CYS A 63 -1.17 -13.89 1.55
C CYS A 63 0.25 -14.47 1.45
N SER A 64 1.29 -13.65 1.40
CA SER A 64 2.66 -14.17 1.35
C SER A 64 2.95 -15.04 2.59
N PRO A 65 3.64 -16.19 2.43
CA PRO A 65 4.05 -16.98 3.57
C PRO A 65 5.00 -16.16 4.46
N PRO A 66 5.16 -16.52 5.75
CA PRO A 66 6.15 -15.89 6.61
C PRO A 66 7.53 -15.86 5.96
N ALA A 67 8.23 -14.73 6.07
CA ALA A 67 9.55 -14.54 5.50
C ALA A 67 10.47 -13.82 6.50
N THR A 68 11.72 -14.25 6.55
CA THR A 68 12.78 -13.58 7.30
C THR A 68 13.34 -12.42 6.48
N VAL A 69 12.99 -11.18 6.86
CA VAL A 69 13.59 -9.95 6.29
C VAL A 69 14.82 -9.53 7.09
N ILE A 70 14.78 -9.68 8.42
CA ILE A 70 15.89 -9.39 9.32
C ILE A 70 16.30 -10.69 10.01
N LYS A 71 17.54 -11.11 9.77
CA LYS A 71 18.06 -12.43 10.21
C LYS A 71 17.87 -12.68 11.72
N SER A 72 18.06 -11.66 12.55
CA SER A 72 17.91 -11.76 14.01
C SER A 72 16.45 -11.86 14.48
N GLN A 73 15.48 -11.57 13.62
CA GLN A 73 14.06 -11.52 13.97
C GLN A 73 13.28 -12.77 13.56
N GLY A 74 13.84 -13.62 12.70
CA GLY A 74 13.22 -14.85 12.20
C GLY A 74 12.07 -14.60 11.23
N ASP A 75 11.32 -15.67 10.93
CA ASP A 75 10.21 -15.62 9.98
C ASP A 75 9.01 -14.86 10.57
N GLN A 76 8.47 -13.93 9.80
CA GLN A 76 7.33 -13.11 10.19
C GLN A 76 6.41 -12.87 9.00
N LEU A 77 5.15 -12.52 9.27
CA LEU A 77 4.22 -12.09 8.22
C LEU A 77 4.64 -10.69 7.73
N GLN A 78 4.91 -10.57 6.44
CA GLN A 78 5.42 -9.33 5.87
C GLN A 78 4.43 -8.64 4.95
N ALA A 79 3.40 -9.31 4.41
CA ALA A 79 2.50 -8.65 3.46
C ALA A 79 1.83 -7.42 4.07
N ILE A 80 2.06 -6.27 3.43
CA ILE A 80 1.38 -5.00 3.72
C ILE A 80 0.16 -4.85 2.79
N CYS A 81 0.29 -5.29 1.54
CA CYS A 81 -0.83 -5.42 0.61
C CYS A 81 -1.72 -6.58 1.06
N ILE A 82 -2.79 -6.26 1.79
CA ILE A 82 -3.70 -7.25 2.38
C ILE A 82 -5.08 -7.25 1.74
N ASP A 83 -5.43 -6.23 0.95
CA ASP A 83 -6.67 -6.20 0.17
C ASP A 83 -6.61 -7.21 -0.99
N GLN A 84 -7.10 -8.42 -0.72
CA GLN A 84 -7.09 -9.54 -1.66
C GLN A 84 -7.86 -9.28 -2.97
N SER A 85 -8.68 -8.23 -3.04
CA SER A 85 -9.39 -7.86 -4.26
C SER A 85 -8.49 -7.14 -5.28
N SER A 86 -7.42 -6.48 -4.82
CA SER A 86 -6.52 -5.69 -5.65
C SER A 86 -5.09 -6.23 -5.67
N CYS A 87 -4.65 -6.83 -4.57
CA CYS A 87 -3.30 -7.37 -4.41
C CYS A 87 -3.15 -8.71 -5.16
N LEU A 88 -2.01 -8.89 -5.84
CA LEU A 88 -1.67 -10.18 -6.43
C LEU A 88 -1.38 -11.19 -5.32
N LYS A 89 -1.96 -12.40 -5.43
CA LYS A 89 -1.71 -13.48 -4.49
C LYS A 89 -0.31 -14.08 -4.70
N ALA A 90 0.38 -14.36 -3.61
CA ALA A 90 1.64 -15.09 -3.64
C ALA A 90 1.45 -16.55 -4.12
N GLN A 91 2.48 -17.13 -4.74
CA GLN A 91 2.43 -18.50 -5.29
C GLN A 91 2.14 -19.57 -4.23
N ASN A 92 2.62 -19.38 -2.99
CA ASN A 92 2.38 -20.27 -1.85
C ASN A 92 1.51 -19.58 -0.80
N ALA A 93 0.33 -19.13 -1.21
CA ALA A 93 -0.55 -18.29 -0.40
C ALA A 93 -0.93 -18.95 0.94
N LYS A 94 -0.72 -18.23 2.05
CA LYS A 94 -1.14 -18.59 3.41
C LYS A 94 -2.18 -17.60 3.92
N CYS A 95 -3.31 -17.49 3.20
CA CYS A 95 -4.33 -16.48 3.49
C CYS A 95 -4.93 -16.60 4.90
N ASP A 96 -4.99 -17.81 5.48
CA ASP A 96 -5.51 -18.04 6.83
C ASP A 96 -4.63 -17.41 7.93
N SER A 97 -3.37 -17.07 7.62
CA SER A 97 -2.49 -16.36 8.54
C SER A 97 -2.76 -14.84 8.57
N TYR A 98 -3.58 -14.34 7.66
CA TYR A 98 -3.95 -12.94 7.57
C TYR A 98 -5.42 -12.77 7.99
N ALA A 99 -5.67 -11.80 8.87
CA ALA A 99 -7.02 -11.48 9.29
C ALA A 99 -7.80 -10.81 8.16
N ALA A 100 -9.13 -10.80 8.29
CA ALA A 100 -9.97 -10.02 7.41
C ALA A 100 -9.56 -8.54 7.43
N VAL A 101 -9.52 -7.93 6.25
CA VAL A 101 -9.09 -6.54 6.09
C VAL A 101 -10.08 -5.61 6.76
N VAL A 102 -9.58 -4.75 7.66
CA VAL A 102 -10.35 -3.68 8.28
C VAL A 102 -9.80 -2.35 7.77
N LYS A 103 -10.61 -1.61 7.00
CA LYS A 103 -10.24 -0.28 6.52
C LYS A 103 -10.56 0.78 7.59
N PRO A 104 -9.73 1.83 7.74
CA PRO A 104 -10.04 2.95 8.62
C PRO A 104 -11.38 3.59 8.27
N SER A 105 -12.15 3.99 9.29
CA SER A 105 -13.37 4.77 9.11
C SER A 105 -13.05 6.26 8.97
N ASN A 106 -13.93 7.01 8.29
CA ASN A 106 -13.82 8.47 8.21
C ASN A 106 -14.20 9.10 9.56
N ALA A 107 -13.27 9.83 10.18
CA ALA A 107 -13.48 10.50 11.46
C ALA A 107 -14.48 11.67 11.42
N THR A 108 -14.87 12.13 10.22
CA THR A 108 -15.84 13.22 10.00
C THR A 108 -17.28 12.72 9.93
N SER A 109 -17.48 11.39 9.91
CA SER A 109 -18.81 10.81 10.05
C SER A 109 -19.29 11.08 11.48
N THR A 110 -20.06 12.15 11.67
CA THR A 110 -20.89 12.33 12.86
C THR A 110 -21.62 11.03 13.09
N MET A 111 -21.21 10.29 14.12
CA MET A 111 -21.91 9.10 14.56
C MET A 111 -23.33 9.53 14.86
N SER A 112 -24.27 9.23 13.95
CA SER A 112 -25.67 9.16 14.31
C SER A 112 -25.73 8.01 15.30
N MET A 113 -25.57 8.33 16.59
CA MET A 113 -25.90 7.42 17.65
C MET A 113 -27.40 7.14 17.54
N SER A 114 -27.74 6.07 16.82
CA SER A 114 -29.00 5.38 17.04
C SER A 114 -28.92 4.74 18.42
N MET A 115 -29.22 5.54 19.44
CA MET A 115 -29.49 5.07 20.79
C MET A 115 -30.83 4.33 20.76
N THR A 116 -30.84 3.09 20.29
CA THR A 116 -31.84 2.10 20.74
C THR A 116 -31.30 1.46 22.01
N GLY A 117 -31.08 2.30 23.02
CA GLY A 117 -30.69 1.91 24.36
C GLY A 117 -31.59 2.66 25.32
N THR A 118 -32.57 1.95 25.87
CA THR A 118 -33.41 2.43 26.97
C THR A 118 -32.50 2.71 28.17
N MET A 119 -32.04 3.95 28.30
CA MET A 119 -31.29 4.43 29.46
C MET A 119 -32.02 5.64 30.03
N THR A 120 -32.78 5.38 31.07
CA THR A 120 -33.28 6.38 32.02
C THR A 120 -32.07 7.05 32.67
N GLY A 121 -31.73 8.27 32.23
CA GLY A 121 -30.55 8.97 32.73
C GLY A 121 -30.54 10.43 32.32
N THR A 122 -31.05 11.29 33.19
CA THR A 122 -31.05 12.75 33.13
C THR A 122 -29.61 13.28 32.98
N MET A 123 -29.30 14.01 31.90
CA MET A 123 -28.20 14.98 31.89
C MET A 123 -28.50 16.15 30.95
N THR A 124 -28.61 17.32 31.58
CA THR A 124 -28.67 18.67 31.03
C THR A 124 -27.31 19.07 30.46
N GLY A 125 -27.24 19.61 29.24
CA GLY A 125 -25.99 20.09 28.66
C GLY A 125 -26.16 20.73 27.28
N SER A 126 -26.54 22.00 27.27
CA SER A 126 -26.62 22.91 26.12
C SER A 126 -25.26 23.13 25.47
N MET A 127 -25.15 22.99 24.14
CA MET A 127 -24.19 23.74 23.32
C MET A 127 -24.81 24.07 21.95
N SER A 128 -24.93 25.39 21.73
CA SER A 128 -25.33 26.06 20.49
C SER A 128 -24.13 26.16 19.55
N ALA A 129 -24.32 25.91 18.25
CA ALA A 129 -23.51 26.53 17.20
C ALA A 129 -24.29 26.58 15.88
N THR A 130 -24.69 27.80 15.55
CA THR A 130 -25.35 28.30 14.34
C THR A 130 -24.41 28.24 13.13
N GLY A 131 -24.90 27.80 11.98
CA GLY A 131 -24.18 27.87 10.70
C GLY A 131 -25.08 27.50 9.52
N SER A 132 -25.68 28.50 8.90
CA SER A 132 -26.70 28.39 7.86
C SER A 132 -26.20 27.75 6.55
N MET A 133 -26.93 26.74 6.09
CA MET A 133 -26.88 26.19 4.74
C MET A 133 -27.56 27.10 3.71
N MET A 134 -26.98 27.23 2.52
CA MET A 134 -27.65 27.68 1.29
C MET A 134 -27.55 26.57 0.24
N PRO A 135 -28.67 26.08 -0.33
CA PRO A 135 -28.69 25.12 -1.42
C PRO A 135 -28.86 25.84 -2.78
N THR A 136 -28.26 25.32 -3.85
CA THR A 136 -28.77 25.62 -5.20
C THR A 136 -28.68 24.41 -6.11
N ASN A 137 -29.83 24.14 -6.72
CA ASN A 137 -30.22 22.93 -7.43
C ASN A 137 -29.83 23.01 -8.93
N SER A 138 -29.50 21.85 -9.51
CA SER A 138 -29.79 21.35 -10.86
C SER A 138 -30.02 22.32 -12.04
N ASN A 139 -29.30 22.11 -13.16
CA ASN A 139 -29.90 21.82 -14.48
C ASN A 139 -28.86 21.52 -15.60
N GLY A 140 -29.07 20.42 -16.32
CA GLY A 140 -29.12 20.35 -17.79
C GLY A 140 -27.85 20.62 -18.63
N MET A 141 -27.37 19.56 -19.30
CA MET A 141 -26.42 19.51 -20.44
C MET A 141 -26.77 20.46 -21.62
N PRO A 142 -25.83 20.84 -22.53
CA PRO A 142 -25.40 19.96 -23.62
C PRO A 142 -23.90 20.02 -24.01
N ALA A 143 -23.50 19.02 -24.81
CA ALA A 143 -22.18 18.78 -25.34
C ALA A 143 -21.72 19.78 -26.42
N SER A 144 -20.41 20.03 -26.49
CA SER A 144 -19.73 20.42 -27.74
C SER A 144 -18.22 20.11 -27.69
N SER A 145 -17.83 19.26 -28.64
CA SER A 145 -16.51 18.97 -29.19
C SER A 145 -15.41 20.02 -29.06
N THR A 146 -14.19 19.61 -28.67
CA THR A 146 -12.94 20.01 -29.35
C THR A 146 -11.85 18.95 -29.10
N SER A 147 -11.19 18.61 -30.19
CA SER A 147 -10.07 17.71 -30.46
C SER A 147 -8.82 17.84 -29.58
N GLY A 148 -8.23 16.71 -29.18
CA GLY A 148 -6.86 16.59 -28.70
C GLY A 148 -6.32 15.18 -28.99
N ALA A 149 -5.38 15.08 -29.94
CA ALA A 149 -4.92 13.85 -30.56
C ALA A 149 -4.13 12.92 -29.61
N ALA A 150 -4.34 11.61 -29.76
CA ALA A 150 -3.49 10.57 -29.21
C ALA A 150 -2.26 10.34 -30.12
N PRO A 151 -1.04 10.20 -29.59
CA PRO A 151 0.05 9.59 -30.33
C PRO A 151 -0.02 8.07 -30.17
N THR A 152 -0.32 7.43 -31.30
CA THR A 152 -0.07 6.02 -31.61
C THR A 152 1.42 5.72 -31.45
N ALA A 153 1.78 4.76 -30.58
CA ALA A 153 3.11 4.16 -30.58
C ALA A 153 2.98 2.68 -30.98
N THR A 154 3.60 2.41 -32.11
CA THR A 154 3.64 1.21 -32.93
C THR A 154 4.21 0.01 -32.17
N ALA A 155 3.49 -1.11 -32.20
CA ALA A 155 4.06 -2.40 -31.92
C ALA A 155 5.03 -2.79 -33.06
N ASN A 156 6.25 -3.21 -32.72
CA ASN A 156 6.89 -4.34 -33.38
C ASN A 156 8.18 -4.80 -32.67
N ALA A 157 8.31 -6.13 -32.71
CA ALA A 157 9.52 -6.94 -32.68
C ALA A 157 10.17 -7.30 -31.33
N ALA A 158 9.96 -8.58 -31.01
CA ALA A 158 10.75 -9.43 -30.13
C ALA A 158 12.26 -9.37 -30.39
N ALA A 159 13.04 -9.51 -29.33
CA ALA A 159 14.35 -10.16 -29.38
C ALA A 159 14.62 -10.84 -28.02
N ALA A 160 14.88 -12.13 -28.11
CA ALA A 160 15.26 -13.02 -27.03
C ALA A 160 16.56 -12.56 -26.35
N ASN A 161 16.62 -12.69 -25.03
CA ASN A 161 17.83 -13.12 -24.32
C ASN A 161 17.41 -13.71 -22.98
N GLY A 162 17.51 -15.03 -22.89
CA GLY A 162 17.33 -15.76 -21.64
C GLY A 162 18.50 -15.51 -20.70
N TYR A 163 18.18 -15.17 -19.45
CA TYR A 163 19.05 -15.39 -18.31
C TYR A 163 18.19 -15.98 -17.20
N GLY A 164 18.60 -17.16 -16.74
CA GLY A 164 17.82 -18.05 -15.89
C GLY A 164 17.54 -17.50 -14.49
N PHE A 165 16.40 -17.95 -13.96
CA PHE A 165 15.82 -17.70 -12.64
C PHE A 165 16.66 -18.20 -11.42
N ALA A 166 17.99 -18.34 -11.55
CA ALA A 166 18.84 -18.92 -10.51
C ALA A 166 19.80 -17.91 -9.82
N ALA A 167 19.80 -16.63 -10.20
CA ALA A 167 20.76 -15.64 -9.67
C ALA A 167 20.15 -14.58 -8.73
N ALA A 168 18.83 -14.58 -8.48
CA ALA A 168 18.19 -13.59 -7.61
C ALA A 168 18.35 -13.85 -6.10
N ALA A 169 19.00 -14.95 -5.71
CA ALA A 169 19.26 -15.30 -4.31
C ALA A 169 20.61 -14.81 -3.77
N ALA A 170 21.51 -14.28 -4.62
CA ALA A 170 22.84 -13.85 -4.20
C ALA A 170 23.01 -12.32 -4.10
N GLY A 171 22.10 -11.53 -4.68
CA GLY A 171 22.20 -10.06 -4.71
C GLY A 171 21.94 -9.37 -3.37
N LEU A 172 21.29 -10.03 -2.41
CA LEU A 172 21.01 -9.47 -1.08
C LEU A 172 22.13 -9.69 -0.07
N ALA A 173 23.20 -10.41 -0.45
CA ALA A 173 24.37 -10.65 0.40
C ALA A 173 25.49 -9.60 0.22
N ALA A 174 25.45 -8.79 -0.84
CA ALA A 174 26.54 -7.87 -1.19
C ALA A 174 26.41 -6.46 -0.58
N PHE A 175 25.33 -6.15 0.16
CA PHE A 175 25.12 -4.84 0.79
C PHE A 175 25.45 -4.80 2.29
N LEU A 176 26.15 -5.82 2.82
CA LEU A 176 26.49 -5.95 4.25
C LEU A 176 27.97 -6.30 4.52
N LEU A 177 28.89 -5.63 3.83
CA LEU A 177 30.27 -5.46 4.32
C LEU A 177 30.61 -3.97 4.43
#